data_AF-A0A8I2Z954-F1
#
_entry.id   AF-A0A8I2Z954-F1
#
_cell.length_a   1.000
_cell.length_b   1.000
_cell.length_c   1.000
_cell.angle_alpha   90.00
_cell.angle_beta   90.00
_cell.angle_gamma   90.00
#
_symmetry.space_group_name_H-M   'P 1'
#
loop_
_entity.id
_entity.type
_entity.pdbx_description
1 polymer ?
#
loop_
_entity_poly.entity_id
_entity_poly.type
_entity_poly.pdbx_seq_one_letter_code
_entity_poly.pdbx_strand_id
1 'polypeptide(L)'
;MASIRPAAVLLFTQPHLSLRLYSAISGIFVLSIFQHQEARFLLPTVPLILSSVQLPKNRRALQLWAAVWVVFNVFFGVLMGIYHQGGIVPGQVFMSKQPDATNAIWWKTYSPPIWLLNGKNEVLTTHDVMGLDGESLLKQLADLATCDTPADRRNREYLKEKEGTYLVAPASATWLDPYLPNKGLEGLRFREVWRYDRHLNLDDLDWGEDGVWNTLKRVIGRRGLVAWRVTKSCGGGGTGER
;
A
#
# COMPACT_ATOMS: atom_id res chain seq x y z
N MET A 1 5.30 13.16 7.43
CA MET A 1 4.56 13.83 8.53
C MET A 1 4.67 13.15 9.90
N ALA A 2 5.39 12.04 10.06
CA ALA A 2 5.51 11.37 11.36
C ALA A 2 6.29 12.21 12.39
N SER A 3 7.42 12.81 12.02
CA SER A 3 8.41 13.40 12.94
C SER A 3 7.97 14.61 13.78
N ILE A 4 6.73 15.13 13.63
CA ILE A 4 6.34 16.40 14.27
C ILE A 4 5.72 16.18 15.64
N ARG A 5 5.16 15.00 15.98
CA ARG A 5 4.29 14.86 17.16
C ARG A 5 4.93 15.25 18.51
N PRO A 6 6.17 14.84 18.85
CA PRO A 6 6.78 15.30 20.11
C PRO A 6 7.23 16.77 20.08
N ALA A 7 7.48 17.34 18.89
CA ALA A 7 7.72 18.78 18.73
C ALA A 7 6.42 19.60 18.71
N ALA A 8 5.29 19.01 18.31
CA ALA A 8 4.00 19.66 18.29
C ALA A 8 3.58 20.06 19.70
N VAL A 9 3.90 19.26 20.72
CA VAL A 9 3.69 19.65 22.12
C VAL A 9 4.43 20.95 22.44
N LEU A 10 5.69 21.08 22.01
CA LEU A 10 6.48 22.30 22.21
C LEU A 10 5.93 23.49 21.43
N LEU A 11 5.24 23.27 20.31
CA LEU A 11 4.57 24.34 19.56
C LEU A 11 3.49 25.03 20.40
N PHE A 12 2.80 24.29 21.28
CA PHE A 12 1.76 24.84 22.14
C PHE A 12 2.30 25.29 23.50
N THR A 13 3.31 24.60 24.05
CA THR A 13 3.82 24.91 25.40
C THR A 13 4.98 25.90 25.41
N GLN A 14 5.81 25.90 24.36
CA GLN A 14 7.05 26.69 24.25
C GLN A 14 7.29 27.23 22.82
N PRO A 15 6.32 27.96 22.21
CA PRO A 15 6.52 28.51 20.88
C PRO A 15 7.59 29.60 20.86
N HIS A 16 8.29 29.71 19.74
CA HIS A 16 9.11 30.86 19.39
C HIS A 16 8.44 31.62 18.25
N LEU A 17 7.68 32.66 18.60
CA LEU A 17 6.95 33.51 17.67
C LEU A 17 7.93 34.26 16.75
N SER A 18 8.18 33.70 15.57
CA SER A 18 9.13 34.21 14.59
C SER A 18 8.50 34.28 13.20
N LEU A 19 9.12 35.04 12.30
CA LEU A 19 8.69 35.08 10.89
C LEU A 19 8.59 33.69 10.28
N ARG A 20 9.48 32.76 10.64
CA ARG A 20 9.44 31.35 10.19
C ARG A 20 8.14 30.66 10.58
N LEU A 21 7.68 30.87 11.82
CA LEU A 21 6.42 30.32 12.29
C LEU A 21 5.23 30.90 11.54
N TYR A 22 5.21 32.23 11.37
CA TYR A 22 4.15 32.89 10.61
C TYR A 22 4.13 32.47 9.14
N SER A 23 5.30 32.29 8.50
CA SER A 23 5.41 31.74 7.15
C SER A 23 4.90 30.30 7.06
N ALA A 24 5.16 29.47 8.08
CA ALA A 24 4.63 28.11 8.12
C ALA A 24 3.09 28.12 8.25
N ILE A 25 2.55 28.94 9.16
CA ILE A 25 1.11 29.06 9.39
C ILE A 25 0.40 29.61 8.16
N SER A 26 0.94 30.67 7.54
CA SER A 26 0.34 31.25 6.32
C SER A 26 0.39 30.26 5.15
N GLY A 27 1.49 29.52 4.99
CA GLY A 27 1.60 28.46 4.00
C GLY A 27 0.56 27.36 4.21
N ILE A 28 0.41 26.87 5.45
CA ILE A 28 -0.63 25.88 5.79
C ILE A 28 -2.02 26.43 5.51
N PHE A 29 -2.30 27.68 5.90
CA PHE A 29 -3.59 28.32 5.68
C PHE A 29 -3.92 28.39 4.18
N VAL A 30 -3.01 28.89 3.35
CA VAL A 30 -3.20 28.99 1.89
C VAL A 30 -3.41 27.61 1.28
N LEU A 31 -2.60 26.62 1.64
CA LEU A 31 -2.77 25.24 1.16
C LEU A 31 -4.12 24.64 1.58
N SER A 32 -4.63 24.98 2.76
CA SER A 32 -5.90 24.47 3.28
C SER A 32 -7.13 25.02 2.54
N ILE A 33 -6.99 26.10 1.77
CA ILE A 33 -8.07 26.65 0.93
C ILE A 33 -8.34 25.76 -0.28
N PHE A 34 -7.33 25.04 -0.77
CA PHE A 34 -7.45 24.20 -1.96
C PHE A 34 -7.82 22.77 -1.57
N GLN A 35 -8.78 22.17 -2.29
CA GLN A 35 -9.29 20.82 -1.98
C GLN A 35 -8.34 19.69 -2.39
N HIS A 36 -7.47 19.90 -3.37
CA HIS A 36 -6.57 18.88 -3.89
C HIS A 36 -5.20 19.00 -3.24
N GLN A 37 -5.08 18.55 -2.00
CA GLN A 37 -3.84 18.59 -1.23
C GLN A 37 -3.28 17.18 -1.05
N GLU A 38 -2.06 16.97 -1.57
CA GLU A 38 -1.26 15.83 -1.17
C GLU A 38 -0.42 16.21 0.06
N ALA A 39 -0.24 15.28 1.00
CA ALA A 39 0.52 15.52 2.23
C ALA A 39 1.96 16.03 1.97
N ARG A 40 2.54 15.78 0.77
CA ARG A 40 3.87 16.27 0.37
C ARG A 40 3.95 17.79 0.21
N PHE A 41 2.83 18.48 -0.06
CA PHE A 41 2.83 19.93 -0.17
C PHE A 41 3.16 20.64 1.16
N LEU A 42 3.03 19.92 2.27
CA LEU A 42 3.37 20.40 3.61
C LEU A 42 4.85 20.14 3.99
N LEU A 43 5.65 19.48 3.14
CA LEU A 43 7.07 19.25 3.43
C LEU A 43 7.87 20.53 3.74
N PRO A 44 7.66 21.67 3.04
CA PRO A 44 8.37 22.90 3.36
C PRO A 44 8.03 23.52 4.72
N THR A 45 6.85 23.24 5.28
CA THR A 45 6.41 23.84 6.56
C THR A 45 7.02 23.12 7.76
N VAL A 46 7.41 21.85 7.60
CA VAL A 46 8.03 21.02 8.65
C VAL A 46 9.29 21.68 9.27
N PRO A 47 10.35 22.03 8.50
CA PRO A 47 11.54 22.66 9.08
C PRO A 47 11.24 24.03 9.69
N LEU A 48 10.29 24.78 9.13
CA LEU A 48 9.89 26.08 9.67
C LEU A 48 9.23 25.95 11.05
N ILE A 49 8.35 24.96 11.23
CA ILE A 49 7.73 24.64 12.53
C ILE A 49 8.79 24.17 13.52
N LEU A 50 9.65 23.22 13.13
CA LEU A 50 10.68 22.67 14.02
C LEU A 50 11.72 23.73 14.45
N SER A 51 12.03 24.71 13.60
CA SER A 51 12.90 25.83 13.97
C SER A 51 12.21 26.92 14.80
N SER A 52 10.91 26.77 15.05
CA SER A 52 10.08 27.73 15.78
C SER A 52 9.61 27.21 17.14
N VAL A 53 10.19 26.13 17.65
CA VAL A 53 9.95 25.62 19.00
C VAL A 53 11.19 25.79 19.88
N GLN A 54 10.98 26.13 21.15
CA GLN A 54 12.07 26.19 22.12
C GLN A 54 12.20 24.84 22.82
N LEU A 55 13.45 24.39 23.01
CA LEU A 55 13.73 23.17 23.75
C LEU A 55 13.66 23.42 25.27
N PRO A 56 13.32 22.39 26.07
CA PRO A 56 13.31 22.52 27.52
C PRO A 56 14.68 22.95 28.06
N LYS A 57 14.72 23.98 28.91
CA LYS A 57 15.97 24.48 29.53
C LYS A 57 16.49 23.55 30.64
N ASN A 58 15.59 22.86 31.34
CA ASN A 58 15.96 21.89 32.38
C ASN A 58 16.59 20.65 31.75
N ARG A 59 17.82 20.30 32.16
CA ARG A 59 18.57 19.14 31.65
C ARG A 59 17.78 17.83 31.69
N ARG A 60 17.05 17.55 32.78
CA ARG A 60 16.24 16.31 32.89
C ARG A 60 15.09 16.31 31.90
N ALA A 61 14.38 17.43 31.77
CA ALA A 61 13.29 17.58 30.82
C ALA A 61 13.77 17.47 29.37
N LEU A 62 14.93 18.07 29.06
CA LEU A 62 15.56 17.97 27.75
C LEU A 62 15.95 16.52 27.41
N GLN A 63 16.53 15.79 28.37
CA GLN A 63 16.88 14.38 28.19
C GLN A 63 15.64 13.51 27.95
N LEU A 64 14.56 13.71 28.72
CA LEU A 64 13.30 13.01 28.52
C LEU A 64 12.68 13.34 27.15
N TRP A 65 12.64 14.62 26.78
CA TRP A 65 12.14 15.03 25.47
C TRP A 65 12.96 14.43 24.33
N ALA A 66 14.29 14.46 24.43
CA ALA A 66 15.19 13.87 23.44
C ALA A 66 15.02 12.34 23.34
N ALA A 67 14.88 11.65 24.47
CA ALA A 67 14.62 10.22 24.49
C ALA A 67 13.28 9.88 23.81
N VAL A 68 12.20 10.59 24.14
CA VAL A 68 10.90 10.43 23.49
C VAL A 68 10.99 10.73 21.99
N TRP A 69 11.70 11.79 21.61
CA TRP A 69 11.92 12.17 20.21
C TRP A 69 12.63 11.07 19.43
N VAL A 70 13.72 10.52 19.97
CA VAL A 70 14.50 9.44 19.34
C VAL A 70 13.66 8.18 19.23
N VAL A 71 13.05 7.73 20.33
CA VAL A 71 12.20 6.52 20.34
C VAL A 71 11.07 6.64 19.32
N PHE A 72 10.41 7.80 19.28
CA PHE A 72 9.34 8.08 18.34
C PHE A 72 9.83 7.99 16.88
N ASN A 73 10.95 8.64 16.53
CA ASN A 73 11.46 8.63 15.16
C ASN A 73 12.01 7.25 14.76
N VAL A 74 12.64 6.50 15.67
CA VAL A 74 13.07 5.12 15.42
C VAL A 74 11.83 4.24 15.17
N PHE A 75 10.82 4.34 16.02
CA PHE A 75 9.57 3.58 15.85
C PHE A 75 8.91 3.89 14.52
N PHE A 76 8.70 5.16 14.17
CA PHE A 76 8.06 5.53 12.89
C PHE A 76 8.96 5.29 11.68
N GLY A 77 10.29 5.37 11.83
CA GLY A 77 11.23 4.99 10.78
C GLY A 77 11.13 3.49 10.46
N VAL A 78 11.03 2.64 11.48
CA VAL A 78 10.80 1.20 11.30
C VAL A 78 9.39 0.94 10.74
N LEU A 79 8.36 1.53 11.34
CA LEU A 79 6.97 1.33 10.92
C LEU A 79 6.75 1.76 9.47
N MET A 80 7.16 2.97 9.10
CA MET A 80 6.91 3.51 7.76
C MET A 80 7.91 2.98 6.73
N GLY A 81 9.20 2.90 7.08
CA GLY A 81 10.26 2.53 6.16
C GLY A 81 10.37 1.03 5.91
N ILE A 82 10.16 0.20 6.94
CA ILE A 82 10.27 -1.27 6.79
C ILE A 82 8.90 -1.90 6.59
N TYR A 83 7.89 -1.54 7.37
CA TYR A 83 6.61 -2.24 7.32
C TYR A 83 5.61 -1.59 6.36
N HIS A 84 5.39 -0.29 6.38
CA HIS A 84 4.37 0.31 5.52
C HIS A 84 4.75 0.20 4.03
N GLN A 85 6.00 0.55 3.68
CA GLN A 85 6.44 0.57 2.28
C GLN A 85 7.28 -0.66 1.88
N GLY A 86 7.54 -1.58 2.81
CA GLY A 86 8.47 -2.69 2.60
C GLY A 86 8.10 -3.62 1.46
N GLY A 87 6.81 -3.90 1.26
CA GLY A 87 6.33 -4.80 0.21
C GLY A 87 6.21 -4.16 -1.18
N ILE A 88 6.11 -2.83 -1.25
CA ILE A 88 5.78 -2.08 -2.48
C ILE A 88 6.89 -2.21 -3.52
N VAL A 89 8.14 -1.90 -3.14
CA VAL A 89 9.29 -1.99 -4.07
C VAL A 89 9.61 -3.43 -4.46
N PRO A 90 9.73 -4.40 -3.53
CA PRO A 90 9.93 -5.81 -3.87
C PRO A 90 8.80 -6.39 -4.74
N GLY A 91 7.55 -5.99 -4.49
CA GLY A 91 6.41 -6.40 -5.29
C GLY A 91 6.51 -5.90 -6.74
N GLN A 92 6.89 -4.63 -6.92
CA GLN A 92 7.10 -4.06 -8.25
C GLN A 92 8.27 -4.72 -8.99
N VAL A 93 9.37 -5.04 -8.29
CA VAL A 93 10.49 -5.80 -8.85
C VAL A 93 10.11 -7.25 -9.16
N PHE A 94 9.21 -7.85 -8.39
CA PHE A 94 8.65 -9.15 -8.72
C PHE A 94 7.84 -9.08 -10.03
N MET A 95 6.95 -8.08 -10.14
CA MET A 95 6.12 -7.86 -11.34
C MET A 95 6.95 -7.60 -12.60
N SER A 96 8.06 -6.87 -12.49
CA SER A 96 8.95 -6.62 -13.63
C SER A 96 9.59 -7.89 -14.21
N LYS A 97 9.66 -8.95 -13.41
CA LYS A 97 10.26 -10.24 -13.79
C LYS A 97 9.24 -11.28 -14.26
N GLN A 98 7.94 -10.97 -14.24
CA GLN A 98 6.92 -11.91 -14.71
C GLN A 98 6.78 -11.82 -16.24
N PRO A 99 7.16 -12.87 -16.99
CA PRO A 99 7.14 -12.84 -18.45
C PRO A 99 5.72 -12.67 -19.01
N ASP A 100 4.74 -13.35 -18.43
CA ASP A 100 3.33 -13.36 -18.84
C ASP A 100 2.55 -12.12 -18.37
N ALA A 101 3.05 -11.36 -17.39
CA ALA A 101 2.28 -10.25 -16.81
C ALA A 101 2.00 -9.14 -17.83
N THR A 102 0.71 -8.91 -18.11
CA THR A 102 0.19 -7.82 -18.93
C THR A 102 -0.76 -6.91 -18.15
N ASN A 103 -1.35 -7.39 -17.06
CA ASN A 103 -2.16 -6.60 -16.15
C ASN A 103 -1.74 -6.83 -14.69
N ALA A 104 -1.53 -5.74 -13.95
CA ALA A 104 -1.33 -5.73 -12.50
C ALA A 104 -2.38 -4.85 -11.84
N ILE A 105 -3.24 -5.43 -11.02
CA ILE A 105 -4.30 -4.73 -10.29
C ILE A 105 -3.85 -4.57 -8.83
N TRP A 106 -3.71 -3.32 -8.37
CA TRP A 106 -3.34 -2.99 -6.99
C TRP A 106 -4.59 -2.61 -6.20
N TRP A 107 -5.01 -3.50 -5.29
CA TRP A 107 -6.26 -3.37 -4.55
C TRP A 107 -6.01 -3.22 -3.05
N LYS A 108 -6.74 -2.31 -2.39
CA LYS A 108 -6.56 -1.91 -0.99
C LYS A 108 -5.15 -1.43 -0.62
N THR A 109 -4.32 -1.10 -1.61
CA THR A 109 -2.97 -0.53 -1.48
C THR A 109 -2.72 0.39 -2.67
N TYR A 110 -1.93 1.43 -2.48
CA TYR A 110 -1.51 2.30 -3.59
C TYR A 110 -0.59 1.55 -4.56
N SER A 111 -0.69 1.88 -5.86
CA SER A 111 0.17 1.31 -6.89
C SER A 111 1.59 1.94 -6.88
N PRO A 112 2.68 1.16 -6.93
CA PRO A 112 4.02 1.72 -7.02
C PRO A 112 4.25 2.47 -8.33
N PRO A 113 5.20 3.42 -8.36
CA PRO A 113 5.59 4.08 -9.60
C PRO A 113 6.02 3.09 -10.69
N ILE A 114 5.50 3.29 -11.91
CA ILE A 114 5.73 2.37 -13.04
C ILE A 114 7.18 2.35 -13.55
N TRP A 115 8.00 3.37 -13.25
CA TRP A 115 9.41 3.39 -13.66
C TRP A 115 10.24 2.27 -13.03
N LEU A 116 9.81 1.73 -11.88
CA LEU A 116 10.42 0.56 -11.23
C LEU A 116 10.22 -0.74 -12.02
N LEU A 117 9.33 -0.75 -13.02
CA LEU A 117 9.11 -1.89 -13.90
C LEU A 117 10.22 -2.06 -14.95
N ASN A 118 11.14 -1.09 -15.09
CA ASN A 118 12.34 -1.19 -15.92
C ASN A 118 12.07 -1.73 -17.34
N GLY A 119 11.20 -1.05 -18.10
CA GLY A 119 10.80 -1.43 -19.46
C GLY A 119 9.61 -2.38 -19.51
N LYS A 120 9.32 -3.14 -18.44
CA LYS A 120 8.12 -4.00 -18.40
C LYS A 120 6.82 -3.19 -18.50
N ASN A 121 6.83 -1.91 -18.13
CA ASN A 121 5.69 -0.99 -18.29
C ASN A 121 5.28 -0.71 -19.75
N GLU A 122 6.06 -1.14 -20.74
CA GLU A 122 5.65 -1.09 -22.16
C GLU A 122 4.54 -2.11 -22.48
N VAL A 123 4.47 -3.20 -21.71
CA VAL A 123 3.52 -4.31 -21.92
C VAL A 123 2.65 -4.61 -20.70
N LEU A 124 3.06 -4.16 -19.52
CA LEU A 124 2.33 -4.32 -18.26
C LEU A 124 1.54 -3.06 -17.93
N THR A 125 0.22 -3.16 -18.02
CA THR A 125 -0.70 -2.13 -17.53
C THR A 125 -0.92 -2.28 -16.03
N THR A 126 -0.69 -1.20 -15.28
CA THR A 126 -0.94 -1.13 -13.84
C THR A 126 -2.27 -0.43 -13.59
N HIS A 127 -3.18 -1.10 -12.86
CA HIS A 127 -4.50 -0.58 -12.48
C HIS A 127 -4.48 -0.24 -10.99
N ASP A 128 -4.63 1.04 -10.66
CA ASP A 128 -4.79 1.50 -9.27
C ASP A 128 -6.26 1.50 -8.89
N VAL A 129 -6.64 0.59 -8.00
CA VAL A 129 -8.03 0.39 -7.58
C VAL A 129 -8.14 0.35 -6.06
N MET A 130 -7.32 1.13 -5.36
CA MET A 130 -7.24 1.14 -3.90
C MET A 130 -8.61 1.27 -3.20
N GLY A 131 -9.51 2.09 -3.74
CA GLY A 131 -10.85 2.36 -3.18
C GLY A 131 -12.00 1.54 -3.79
N LEU A 132 -11.71 0.61 -4.71
CA LEU A 132 -12.74 -0.18 -5.38
C LEU A 132 -13.35 -1.21 -4.41
N ASP A 133 -14.67 -1.38 -4.45
CA ASP A 133 -15.34 -2.43 -3.67
C ASP A 133 -15.01 -3.83 -4.21
N GLY A 134 -15.24 -4.86 -3.40
CA GLY A 134 -14.86 -6.22 -3.74
C GLY A 134 -15.64 -6.81 -4.92
N GLU A 135 -16.93 -6.50 -5.08
CA GLU A 135 -17.72 -7.04 -6.18
C GLU A 135 -17.27 -6.45 -7.53
N SER A 136 -17.06 -5.13 -7.55
CA SER A 136 -16.49 -4.43 -8.70
C SER A 136 -15.08 -4.93 -9.03
N LEU A 137 -14.27 -5.25 -8.02
CA LEU A 137 -12.96 -5.88 -8.22
C LEU A 137 -13.09 -7.23 -8.94
N LEU A 138 -13.99 -8.12 -8.48
CA LEU A 138 -14.18 -9.42 -9.11
C LEU A 138 -14.64 -9.30 -10.56
N LYS A 139 -15.50 -8.32 -10.86
CA LYS A 139 -15.93 -8.04 -12.23
C LYS A 139 -14.74 -7.64 -13.10
N GLN A 140 -13.93 -6.68 -12.65
CA GLN A 140 -12.74 -6.24 -13.38
C GLN A 140 -11.72 -7.37 -13.57
N LEU A 141 -11.52 -8.20 -12.54
CA LEU A 141 -10.68 -9.39 -12.64
C LEU A 141 -11.24 -10.40 -13.64
N ALA A 142 -12.55 -10.61 -13.70
CA ALA A 142 -13.17 -11.51 -14.66
C ALA A 142 -13.01 -11.04 -16.11
N ASP A 143 -13.06 -9.74 -16.34
CA ASP A 143 -12.85 -9.13 -17.65
C ASP A 143 -11.40 -9.32 -18.14
N LEU A 144 -10.43 -9.20 -17.23
CA LEU A 144 -8.99 -9.26 -17.56
C LEU A 144 -8.36 -10.65 -17.39
N ALA A 145 -8.96 -11.57 -16.65
CA ALA A 145 -8.38 -12.88 -16.38
C ALA A 145 -8.29 -13.74 -17.65
N THR A 146 -7.13 -14.35 -17.86
CA THR A 146 -6.93 -15.31 -18.95
C THR A 146 -7.59 -16.65 -18.65
N CYS A 147 -7.97 -17.36 -19.71
CA CYS A 147 -8.41 -18.74 -19.63
C CYS A 147 -7.22 -19.61 -19.22
N ASP A 148 -7.39 -20.41 -18.17
CA ASP A 148 -6.40 -21.44 -17.80
C ASP A 148 -7.14 -22.76 -17.60
N THR A 149 -6.52 -23.87 -17.98
CA THR A 149 -7.05 -25.18 -17.57
C THR A 149 -6.66 -25.44 -16.12
N PRO A 150 -7.22 -26.44 -15.41
CA PRO A 150 -6.82 -26.71 -14.04
C PRO A 150 -5.38 -27.24 -13.98
N ALA A 151 -4.38 -26.35 -13.98
CA ALA A 151 -3.00 -26.72 -13.72
C ALA A 151 -2.79 -26.86 -12.20
N ASP A 152 -2.09 -27.91 -11.74
CA ASP A 152 -1.63 -28.07 -10.34
C ASP A 152 -1.10 -26.72 -9.83
N ARG A 153 -1.49 -26.28 -8.63
CA ARG A 153 -1.03 -25.00 -8.04
C ARG A 153 0.50 -24.86 -8.00
N ARG A 154 1.24 -25.96 -8.05
CA ARG A 154 2.72 -25.99 -8.11
C ARG A 154 3.29 -25.83 -9.53
N ASN A 155 2.46 -25.97 -10.56
CA ASN A 155 2.88 -25.83 -11.94
C ASN A 155 3.13 -24.36 -12.30
N ARG A 156 4.29 -24.08 -12.90
CA ARG A 156 4.72 -22.77 -13.39
C ARG A 156 4.54 -22.58 -14.89
N GLU A 157 3.79 -23.46 -15.54
CA GLU A 157 3.53 -23.37 -16.99
C GLU A 157 2.83 -22.08 -17.42
N TYR A 158 2.06 -21.44 -16.53
CA TYR A 158 1.46 -20.13 -16.79
C TYR A 158 2.51 -19.07 -17.17
N LEU A 159 3.78 -19.22 -16.75
CA LEU A 159 4.87 -18.32 -17.15
C LEU A 159 5.23 -18.42 -18.64
N LYS A 160 4.75 -19.46 -19.34
CA LYS A 160 4.90 -19.61 -20.81
C LYS A 160 3.79 -18.88 -21.57
N GLU A 161 2.72 -18.47 -20.89
CA GLU A 161 1.66 -17.67 -21.50
C GLU A 161 2.20 -16.29 -21.90
N LYS A 162 1.57 -15.68 -22.91
CA LYS A 162 1.92 -14.33 -23.37
C LYS A 162 1.22 -13.24 -22.59
N GLU A 163 0.09 -13.56 -21.98
CA GLU A 163 -0.78 -12.61 -21.28
C GLU A 163 -1.14 -13.14 -19.91
N GLY A 164 -1.31 -12.23 -18.96
CA GLY A 164 -1.55 -12.62 -17.60
C GLY A 164 -1.95 -11.48 -16.69
N THR A 165 -2.90 -11.79 -15.83
CA THR A 165 -3.52 -10.85 -14.90
C THR A 165 -3.15 -11.22 -13.47
N TYR A 166 -2.64 -10.23 -12.75
CA TYR A 166 -2.16 -10.34 -11.39
C TYR A 166 -2.95 -9.41 -10.48
N LEU A 167 -3.43 -9.93 -9.37
CA LEU A 167 -3.96 -9.14 -8.25
C LEU A 167 -2.86 -8.99 -7.22
N VAL A 168 -2.53 -7.75 -6.86
CA VAL A 168 -1.64 -7.41 -5.74
C VAL A 168 -2.48 -6.76 -4.65
N ALA A 169 -2.54 -7.39 -3.48
CA ALA A 169 -3.29 -6.86 -2.35
C ALA A 169 -2.67 -7.25 -1.00
N PRO A 170 -2.94 -6.47 0.06
CA PRO A 170 -2.55 -6.81 1.42
C PRO A 170 -3.16 -8.15 1.87
N ALA A 171 -2.39 -8.97 2.60
CA ALA A 171 -2.91 -10.19 3.22
C ALA A 171 -3.99 -9.92 4.29
N SER A 172 -4.10 -8.67 4.76
CA SER A 172 -5.13 -8.18 5.68
C SER A 172 -6.46 -7.83 4.99
N ALA A 173 -6.54 -7.88 3.65
CA ALA A 173 -7.79 -7.70 2.89
C ALA A 173 -8.65 -8.98 2.96
N THR A 174 -9.27 -9.20 4.13
CA THR A 174 -10.01 -10.43 4.48
C THR A 174 -11.22 -10.70 3.60
N TRP A 175 -11.75 -9.68 2.92
CA TRP A 175 -12.87 -9.83 1.98
C TRP A 175 -12.57 -10.84 0.85
N LEU A 176 -11.29 -10.99 0.44
CA LEU A 176 -10.89 -11.94 -0.60
C LEU A 176 -10.89 -13.40 -0.12
N ASP A 177 -10.85 -13.65 1.19
CA ASP A 177 -10.65 -14.97 1.78
C ASP A 177 -11.62 -16.05 1.30
N PRO A 178 -12.93 -15.79 1.10
CA PRO A 178 -13.85 -16.80 0.60
C PRO A 178 -13.50 -17.29 -0.82
N TYR A 179 -12.80 -16.46 -1.61
CA TYR A 179 -12.47 -16.74 -3.01
C TYR A 179 -11.11 -17.41 -3.21
N LEU A 180 -10.15 -17.23 -2.28
CA LEU A 180 -8.80 -17.80 -2.37
C LEU A 180 -8.74 -19.35 -2.35
N PRO A 181 -9.62 -20.06 -1.60
CA PRO A 181 -9.69 -21.51 -1.63
C PRO A 181 -10.21 -22.07 -2.96
N ASN A 182 -10.82 -21.26 -3.83
CA ASN A 182 -11.45 -21.77 -5.04
C ASN A 182 -10.42 -22.53 -5.90
N LYS A 183 -10.71 -23.82 -6.07
CA LYS A 183 -9.98 -24.79 -6.91
C LYS A 183 -10.90 -25.36 -8.00
N GLY A 184 -12.15 -24.91 -8.05
CA GLY A 184 -13.19 -25.45 -8.91
C GLY A 184 -13.08 -24.97 -10.35
N LEU A 185 -14.02 -25.46 -11.17
CA LEU A 185 -14.16 -25.15 -12.59
C LEU A 185 -15.02 -23.89 -12.84
N GLU A 186 -15.49 -23.20 -11.81
CA GLU A 186 -16.35 -22.03 -11.94
C GLU A 186 -15.72 -20.79 -11.32
N GLY A 187 -15.88 -19.65 -12.01
CA GLY A 187 -15.43 -18.35 -11.54
C GLY A 187 -13.92 -18.12 -11.64
N LEU A 188 -13.45 -17.17 -10.82
CA LEU A 188 -12.04 -16.78 -10.74
C LEU A 188 -11.24 -17.73 -9.85
N ARG A 189 -10.00 -17.98 -10.27
CA ARG A 189 -8.99 -18.76 -9.55
C ARG A 189 -7.83 -17.87 -9.19
N PHE A 190 -7.39 -17.97 -7.94
CA PHE A 190 -6.28 -17.20 -7.38
C PHE A 190 -5.13 -18.15 -7.04
N ARG A 191 -4.02 -18.04 -7.77
CA ARG A 191 -2.76 -18.74 -7.43
C ARG A 191 -1.83 -17.75 -6.77
N GLU A 192 -1.53 -17.94 -5.49
CA GLU A 192 -0.49 -17.15 -4.82
C GLU A 192 0.86 -17.47 -5.47
N VAL A 193 1.51 -16.45 -6.03
CA VAL A 193 2.78 -16.57 -6.75
C VAL A 193 3.91 -15.81 -6.05
N TRP A 194 3.57 -14.89 -5.15
CA TRP A 194 4.52 -14.11 -4.39
C TRP A 194 3.91 -13.55 -3.11
N ARG A 195 4.73 -13.43 -2.06
CA ARG A 195 4.37 -12.86 -0.76
C ARG A 195 5.56 -12.14 -0.14
N TYR A 196 5.26 -11.05 0.56
CA TYR A 196 6.22 -10.30 1.37
C TYR A 196 5.65 -9.98 2.75
N ASP A 197 6.17 -10.64 3.79
CA ASP A 197 5.57 -10.61 5.14
C ASP A 197 5.87 -9.33 5.94
N ARG A 198 6.88 -8.55 5.54
CA ARG A 198 7.23 -7.28 6.21
C ARG A 198 6.46 -6.13 5.57
N HIS A 199 5.15 -6.28 5.44
CA HIS A 199 4.28 -5.23 4.92
C HIS A 199 3.06 -5.02 5.83
N LEU A 200 2.85 -3.81 6.33
CA LEU A 200 1.64 -3.41 7.06
C LEU A 200 0.85 -2.44 6.21
N ASN A 201 -0.34 -2.87 5.78
CA ASN A 201 -1.22 -1.97 5.06
C ASN A 201 -1.83 -0.96 6.03
N LEU A 202 -1.56 0.32 5.77
CA LEU A 202 -2.15 1.44 6.52
C LEU A 202 -3.18 2.19 5.66
N ASP A 203 -3.42 1.74 4.43
CA ASP A 203 -4.31 2.39 3.46
C ASP A 203 -5.77 1.90 3.59
N ASP A 204 -6.00 0.74 4.23
CA ASP A 204 -7.31 0.11 4.42
C ASP A 204 -7.61 -0.15 5.91
N LEU A 205 -7.50 0.92 6.70
CA LEU A 205 -7.80 0.92 8.13
C LEU A 205 -9.29 1.22 8.34
N ASP A 206 -10.08 0.17 8.44
CA ASP A 206 -11.50 0.29 8.75
C ASP A 206 -11.70 0.39 10.26
N TRP A 207 -11.86 1.59 10.79
CA TRP A 207 -12.12 1.80 12.22
C TRP A 207 -13.61 1.80 12.56
N GLY A 208 -14.47 2.04 11.56
CA GLY A 208 -15.90 2.23 11.74
C GLY A 208 -16.64 0.90 11.84
N GLU A 209 -16.33 -0.03 10.93
CA GLU A 209 -16.98 -1.34 10.88
C GLU A 209 -16.29 -2.35 11.81
N ASP A 210 -14.96 -2.45 11.74
CA ASP A 210 -14.19 -3.45 12.51
C ASP A 210 -13.97 -3.02 13.98
N GLY A 211 -13.86 -1.71 14.24
CA GLY A 211 -13.42 -1.17 15.52
C GLY A 211 -11.92 -1.36 15.78
N VAL A 212 -11.34 -0.48 16.62
CA VAL A 212 -9.87 -0.33 16.78
C VAL A 212 -9.11 -1.63 16.99
N TRP A 213 -9.54 -2.47 17.94
CA TRP A 213 -8.80 -3.68 18.30
C TRP A 213 -8.83 -4.77 17.22
N ASN A 214 -9.96 -4.92 16.54
CA ASN A 214 -10.08 -5.92 15.48
C ASN A 214 -9.27 -5.50 14.26
N THR A 215 -9.32 -4.22 13.88
CA THR A 215 -8.48 -3.66 12.80
C THR A 215 -7.00 -3.88 13.10
N LEU A 216 -6.54 -3.58 14.31
CA LEU A 216 -5.14 -3.81 14.71
C LEU A 216 -4.77 -5.29 14.68
N LYS A 217 -5.63 -6.17 15.24
CA LYS A 217 -5.41 -7.62 15.22
C LYS A 217 -5.32 -8.14 13.79
N ARG A 218 -6.17 -7.67 12.88
CA ARG A 218 -6.20 -8.02 11.46
C ARG A 218 -4.95 -7.55 10.75
N VAL A 219 -4.62 -6.25 10.81
CA VAL A 219 -3.50 -5.66 10.07
C VAL A 219 -2.15 -6.20 10.57
N ILE A 220 -1.97 -6.38 11.88
CA ILE A 220 -0.72 -6.89 12.45
C ILE A 220 -0.59 -8.41 12.27
N GLY A 221 -1.68 -9.15 12.54
CA GLY A 221 -1.71 -10.61 12.50
C GLY A 221 -1.65 -11.17 11.08
N ARG A 222 -2.20 -10.44 10.11
CA ARG A 222 -2.20 -10.79 8.68
C ARG A 222 -1.38 -9.83 7.85
N ARG A 223 -0.33 -9.28 8.44
CA ARG A 223 0.63 -8.44 7.71
C ARG A 223 1.16 -9.18 6.49
N GLY A 224 1.36 -8.44 5.42
CA GLY A 224 2.00 -8.91 4.20
C GLY A 224 1.36 -8.30 2.96
N LEU A 225 2.15 -8.25 1.88
CA LEU A 225 1.68 -7.96 0.54
C LEU A 225 1.76 -9.24 -0.27
N VAL A 226 0.72 -9.55 -1.03
CA VAL A 226 0.62 -10.82 -1.76
C VAL A 226 0.25 -10.52 -3.20
N ALA A 227 0.85 -11.28 -4.12
CA ALA A 227 0.45 -11.29 -5.51
C ALA A 227 -0.16 -12.65 -5.86
N TRP A 228 -1.35 -12.60 -6.46
CA TRP A 228 -2.02 -13.76 -7.03
C TRP A 228 -2.08 -13.64 -8.54
N ARG A 229 -1.67 -14.70 -9.24
CA ARG A 229 -2.04 -14.88 -10.65
C ARG A 229 -3.51 -15.26 -10.70
N VAL A 230 -4.30 -14.48 -11.43
CA VAL A 230 -5.74 -14.64 -11.54
C VAL A 230 -6.11 -15.21 -12.90
N THR A 231 -6.79 -16.35 -12.90
CA THR A 231 -7.28 -17.01 -14.12
C THR A 231 -8.77 -17.31 -13.97
N LYS A 232 -9.43 -17.60 -15.09
CA LYS A 232 -10.82 -18.06 -15.10
C LYS A 232 -10.95 -19.37 -15.86
N SER A 233 -11.93 -20.16 -15.48
CA SER A 233 -12.30 -21.32 -16.26
C SER A 233 -13.06 -20.87 -17.50
N CYS A 234 -12.57 -21.30 -18.65
CA CYS A 234 -13.28 -21.14 -19.90
C CYS A 234 -13.79 -22.52 -20.27
N GLY A 235 -15.11 -22.64 -20.49
CA GLY A 235 -15.67 -23.89 -21.00
C GLY A 235 -14.89 -24.28 -22.26
N GLY A 236 -14.61 -25.58 -22.41
CA GLY A 236 -13.98 -26.09 -23.62
C GLY A 236 -14.89 -25.80 -24.81
N GLY A 237 -14.68 -24.65 -25.44
CA GLY A 237 -15.21 -24.36 -26.76
C GLY A 237 -14.54 -25.35 -27.69
N GLY A 238 -15.31 -26.38 -28.07
CA GLY A 238 -14.84 -27.44 -28.93
C GLY A 238 -14.24 -26.86 -30.22
N THR A 239 -13.16 -27.48 -30.65
CA THR A 239 -12.89 -27.64 -32.08
C THR A 239 -14.17 -28.13 -32.77
N GLY A 240 -14.68 -27.34 -33.70
CA GLY A 240 -15.76 -27.70 -34.61
C GLY A 240 -15.74 -26.75 -35.79
N GLU A 241 -15.10 -27.18 -36.87
CA GLU A 241 -15.04 -26.53 -38.18
C GLU A 241 -16.40 -26.02 -38.67
N ARG A 242 -16.43 -24.80 -39.22
CA ARG A 242 -16.76 -24.50 -40.62
C ARG A 242 -16.34 -23.08 -40.98
#